data_AF-A0A937DE10-F1
#
_entry.id   AF-A0A937DE10-F1
#
_cell.length_a   1.000
_cell.length_b   1.000
_cell.length_c   1.000
_cell.angle_alpha   90.00
_cell.angle_beta   90.00
_cell.angle_gamma   90.00
#
_symmetry.space_group_name_H-M   'P 1'
#
loop_
_entity.id
_entity.type
_entity.pdbx_description
1 polymer ?
#
loop_
_entity_poly.entity_id
_entity_poly.type
_entity_poly.pdbx_seq_one_letter_code
_entity_poly.pdbx_strand_id
1 'polypeptide(L)'
;MSTFGGSMSYDLRFHASRVGRLVSDVERFKLASDSMQSTSSKTAEDRHKAKDSFNDYQKDTRGRVTQLASYAFLLAGSSFTATVTVFSSRPRSELKPALVQFLHSGWCSLFLSMAAFFSLVAVMVIRDYFVAEAVWRPKIAGKKPLVDDVWFRRLWACFEVSLVILFILGSATLGYGLYNIMEAARALVA
;
A
#
# COMPACT_ATOMS: atom_id res chain seq x y z
N MET A 1 -33.68 -49.65 82.67
CA MET A 1 -32.41 -50.16 82.13
C MET A 1 -32.52 -50.09 80.61
N SER A 2 -31.63 -49.31 79.96
CA SER A 2 -31.27 -49.28 78.51
C SER A 2 -32.39 -49.12 77.45
N THR A 3 -32.31 -48.27 76.41
CA THR A 3 -31.22 -47.47 75.83
C THR A 3 -31.87 -46.56 74.77
N PHE A 4 -31.60 -45.25 74.83
CA PHE A 4 -31.90 -44.26 73.80
C PHE A 4 -30.63 -44.05 72.98
N GLY A 5 -30.61 -44.40 71.70
CA GLY A 5 -29.41 -44.23 70.87
C GLY A 5 -29.69 -44.57 69.42
N GLY A 6 -29.81 -43.55 68.57
CA GLY A 6 -29.88 -43.77 67.12
C GLY A 6 -30.56 -42.66 66.33
N SER A 7 -30.04 -41.43 66.37
CA SER A 7 -30.40 -40.43 65.34
C SER A 7 -29.41 -39.26 65.33
N MET A 8 -28.20 -39.48 64.80
CA MET A 8 -27.26 -38.36 64.55
C MET A 8 -26.14 -38.74 63.58
N SER A 9 -26.45 -39.29 62.40
CA SER A 9 -25.42 -39.60 61.38
C SER A 9 -25.79 -39.24 59.93
N TYR A 10 -27.02 -38.75 59.68
CA TYR A 10 -27.46 -38.43 58.33
C TYR A 10 -27.15 -36.98 57.89
N ASP A 11 -26.88 -36.07 58.84
CA ASP A 11 -26.73 -34.64 58.55
C ASP A 11 -25.32 -34.27 58.01
N LEU A 12 -24.27 -34.93 58.52
CA LEU A 12 -22.88 -34.66 58.13
C LEU A 12 -22.54 -35.07 56.69
N ARG A 13 -23.15 -36.15 56.17
CA ARG A 13 -22.93 -36.59 54.78
C ARG A 13 -23.56 -35.63 53.77
N PHE A 14 -24.70 -35.02 54.12
CA PHE A 14 -25.38 -34.08 53.25
C PHE A 14 -24.61 -32.76 53.12
N HIS A 15 -24.05 -32.27 54.24
CA HIS A 15 -23.19 -31.10 54.25
C HIS A 15 -21.88 -31.31 53.46
N ALA A 16 -21.22 -32.45 53.59
CA ALA A 16 -19.98 -32.75 52.84
C ALA A 16 -20.21 -32.78 51.32
N SER A 17 -21.33 -33.36 50.85
CA SER A 17 -21.68 -33.40 49.42
C SER A 17 -22.03 -32.01 48.84
N ARG A 18 -22.53 -31.09 49.67
CA ARG A 18 -22.85 -29.71 49.28
C ARG A 18 -21.58 -28.86 49.14
N VAL A 19 -20.65 -29.01 50.08
CA VAL A 19 -19.35 -28.31 50.05
C VAL A 19 -18.51 -28.78 48.87
N GLY A 20 -18.47 -30.09 48.57
CA GLY A 20 -17.74 -30.60 47.41
C GLY A 20 -18.25 -30.06 46.06
N ARG A 21 -19.56 -29.85 45.93
CA ARG A 21 -20.15 -29.22 44.73
C ARG A 21 -19.76 -27.75 44.59
N LEU A 22 -19.83 -26.99 45.69
CA LEU A 22 -19.45 -25.57 45.68
C LEU A 22 -17.97 -25.37 45.35
N VAL A 23 -17.08 -26.23 45.86
CA VAL A 23 -15.64 -26.17 45.53
C VAL A 23 -15.40 -26.46 44.04
N SER A 24 -16.05 -27.48 43.48
CA SER A 24 -16.01 -27.77 42.03
C SER A 24 -16.50 -26.58 41.19
N ASP A 25 -17.58 -25.93 41.60
CA ASP A 25 -18.17 -24.83 40.86
C ASP A 25 -17.27 -23.58 40.88
N VAL A 26 -16.61 -23.32 42.01
CA VAL A 26 -15.62 -22.23 42.15
C VAL A 26 -14.39 -22.50 41.26
N GLU A 27 -13.89 -23.72 41.19
CA GLU A 27 -12.77 -24.07 40.30
C GLU A 27 -13.13 -23.90 38.82
N ARG A 28 -14.34 -24.31 38.41
CA ARG A 28 -14.83 -24.09 37.04
C ARG A 28 -14.96 -22.61 36.71
N PHE A 29 -15.44 -21.80 37.66
CA PHE A 29 -15.55 -20.36 37.47
C PHE A 29 -14.19 -19.70 37.30
N LYS A 30 -13.20 -20.13 38.09
CA LYS A 30 -11.82 -19.63 38.00
C LYS A 30 -11.18 -19.98 36.65
N LEU A 31 -11.31 -21.23 36.20
CA LEU A 31 -10.84 -21.66 34.88
C LEU A 31 -11.52 -20.90 33.73
N ALA A 32 -12.83 -20.66 33.83
CA ALA A 32 -13.55 -19.88 32.84
C ALA A 32 -13.06 -18.42 32.81
N SER A 33 -12.86 -17.80 33.97
CA SER A 33 -12.31 -16.44 34.10
C SER A 33 -10.90 -16.33 33.48
N ASP A 34 -10.02 -17.27 33.81
CA ASP A 34 -8.64 -17.30 33.29
C ASP A 34 -8.62 -17.49 31.76
N SER A 35 -9.52 -18.33 31.23
CA SER A 35 -9.68 -18.52 29.77
C SER A 35 -10.21 -17.27 29.07
N MET A 36 -11.10 -16.51 29.70
CA MET A 36 -11.63 -15.24 29.19
C MET A 36 -10.56 -14.14 29.21
N GLN A 37 -9.75 -14.07 30.27
CA GLN A 37 -8.65 -13.11 30.35
C GLN A 37 -7.55 -13.41 29.33
N SER A 38 -7.22 -14.69 29.14
CA SER A 38 -6.28 -15.16 28.12
C SER A 38 -6.75 -14.84 26.69
N THR A 39 -8.04 -15.02 26.38
CA THR A 39 -8.57 -14.70 25.06
C THR A 39 -8.64 -13.20 24.79
N SER A 40 -8.95 -12.39 25.82
CA SER A 40 -8.95 -10.93 25.74
C SER A 40 -7.54 -10.35 25.54
N SER A 41 -6.53 -10.87 26.25
CA SER A 41 -5.15 -10.40 26.08
C SER A 41 -4.59 -10.76 24.70
N LYS A 42 -4.88 -11.98 24.21
CA LYS A 42 -4.44 -12.46 22.90
C LYS A 42 -5.03 -11.63 21.76
N THR A 43 -6.33 -11.28 21.84
CA THR A 43 -6.97 -10.39 20.84
C THR A 43 -6.50 -8.94 20.91
N ALA A 44 -6.00 -8.47 22.06
CA ALA A 44 -5.37 -7.15 22.16
C ALA A 44 -3.98 -7.14 21.53
N GLU A 45 -3.19 -8.19 21.76
CA GLU A 45 -1.86 -8.37 21.18
C GLU A 45 -1.90 -8.52 19.65
N ASP A 46 -2.86 -9.31 19.14
CA ASP A 46 -3.05 -9.49 17.69
C ASP A 46 -3.44 -8.17 17.00
N ARG A 47 -4.26 -7.34 17.67
CA ARG A 47 -4.63 -6.01 17.15
C ARG A 47 -3.45 -5.03 17.16
N HIS A 48 -2.56 -5.13 18.14
CA HIS A 48 -1.33 -4.33 18.17
C HIS A 48 -0.40 -4.72 17.02
N LYS A 49 -0.12 -6.02 16.83
CA LYS A 49 0.69 -6.52 15.72
C LYS A 49 0.12 -6.13 14.35
N ALA A 50 -1.21 -6.18 14.19
CA ALA A 50 -1.87 -5.73 12.96
C ALA A 50 -1.65 -4.24 12.69
N LYS A 51 -1.72 -3.38 13.72
CA LYS A 51 -1.46 -1.94 13.59
C LYS A 51 -0.01 -1.64 13.25
N ASP A 52 0.94 -2.34 13.88
CA ASP A 52 2.36 -2.15 13.61
C ASP A 52 2.70 -2.58 12.18
N SER A 53 2.17 -3.73 11.73
CA SER A 53 2.35 -4.17 10.34
C SER A 53 1.75 -3.21 9.31
N PHE A 54 0.65 -2.51 9.65
CA PHE A 54 0.07 -1.48 8.80
C PHE A 54 0.96 -0.25 8.71
N ASN A 55 1.47 0.20 9.85
CA ASN A 55 2.35 1.37 9.90
C ASN A 55 3.65 1.13 9.12
N ASP A 56 4.21 -0.07 9.24
CA ASP A 56 5.39 -0.47 8.47
C ASP A 56 5.09 -0.52 6.95
N TYR A 57 3.92 -1.06 6.57
CA TYR A 57 3.50 -1.08 5.16
C TYR A 57 3.30 0.33 4.59
N GLN A 58 2.69 1.24 5.37
CA GLN A 58 2.54 2.65 4.96
C GLN A 58 3.89 3.36 4.85
N LYS A 59 4.82 3.08 5.75
CA LYS A 59 6.17 3.68 5.74
C LYS A 59 6.97 3.23 4.51
N ASP A 60 6.97 1.93 4.20
CA ASP A 60 7.63 1.38 3.01
C ASP A 60 7.02 1.93 1.71
N THR A 61 5.69 1.95 1.62
CA THR A 61 4.97 2.46 0.45
C THR A 61 5.27 3.94 0.20
N ARG A 62 5.18 4.78 1.25
CA ARG A 62 5.56 6.20 1.15
C ARG A 62 7.01 6.38 0.74
N GLY A 63 7.91 5.55 1.28
CA GLY A 63 9.33 5.56 0.91
C GLY A 63 9.54 5.30 -0.58
N ARG A 64 8.91 4.25 -1.12
CA ARG A 64 9.01 3.89 -2.55
C ARG A 64 8.42 4.95 -3.47
N VAL A 65 7.26 5.51 -3.13
CA VAL A 65 6.64 6.59 -3.91
C VAL A 65 7.52 7.84 -3.89
N THR A 66 8.11 8.19 -2.75
CA THR A 66 9.01 9.35 -2.62
C THR A 66 10.29 9.16 -3.42
N GLN A 67 10.87 7.96 -3.41
CA GLN A 67 12.04 7.63 -4.23
C GLN A 67 11.70 7.70 -5.73
N LEU A 68 10.58 7.12 -6.14
CA LEU A 68 10.13 7.14 -7.53
C LEU A 68 9.88 8.57 -8.01
N ALA A 69 9.25 9.41 -7.18
CA ALA A 69 9.04 10.82 -7.47
C ALA A 69 10.36 11.59 -7.56
N SER A 70 11.34 11.26 -6.71
CA SER A 70 12.67 11.88 -6.77
C SER A 70 13.42 11.51 -8.06
N TYR A 71 13.35 10.24 -8.48
CA TYR A 71 13.90 9.80 -9.77
C TYR A 71 13.19 10.43 -10.94
N ALA A 72 11.85 10.56 -10.88
CA ALA A 72 11.06 11.29 -11.87
C ALA A 72 11.59 12.72 -12.03
N PHE A 73 11.78 13.42 -10.92
CA PHE A 73 12.21 14.82 -10.91
C PHE A 73 13.65 14.98 -11.44
N LEU A 74 14.54 14.06 -11.09
CA LEU A 74 15.91 14.04 -11.61
C LEU A 74 15.95 13.76 -13.12
N LEU A 75 15.17 12.78 -13.60
CA LEU A 75 15.08 12.44 -15.01
C LEU A 75 14.46 13.60 -15.82
N ALA A 76 13.41 14.20 -15.27
CA ALA A 76 12.73 15.38 -15.80
C ALA A 76 13.67 16.58 -15.91
N GLY A 77 14.35 16.91 -14.82
CA GLY A 77 15.29 18.03 -14.73
C GLY A 77 16.47 17.85 -15.67
N SER A 78 17.10 16.66 -15.68
CA SER A 78 18.23 16.39 -16.57
C SER A 78 17.85 16.44 -18.05
N SER A 79 16.70 15.89 -18.44
CA SER A 79 16.21 15.94 -19.82
C SER A 79 15.87 17.37 -20.25
N PHE A 80 15.24 18.14 -19.37
CA PHE A 80 14.93 19.55 -19.62
C PHE A 80 16.20 20.40 -19.75
N THR A 81 17.15 20.25 -18.83
CA THR A 81 18.43 20.96 -18.86
C THR A 81 19.21 20.61 -20.13
N ALA A 82 19.30 19.33 -20.51
CA ALA A 82 19.96 18.93 -21.76
C ALA A 82 19.34 19.61 -22.98
N THR A 83 18.00 19.68 -23.02
CA THR A 83 17.25 20.36 -24.07
C THR A 83 17.58 21.85 -24.12
N VAL A 84 17.52 22.55 -22.98
CA VAL A 84 17.83 23.98 -22.88
C VAL A 84 19.29 24.27 -23.25
N THR A 85 20.24 23.49 -22.75
CA THR A 85 21.66 23.66 -23.05
C THR A 85 21.93 23.53 -24.55
N VAL A 86 21.37 22.51 -25.22
CA VAL A 86 21.50 22.36 -26.68
C VAL A 86 20.98 23.61 -27.41
N PHE A 87 19.90 24.24 -26.93
CA PHE A 87 19.35 25.46 -27.52
C PHE A 87 20.12 26.74 -27.20
N SER A 88 20.66 26.88 -25.98
CA SER A 88 21.41 28.07 -25.58
C SER A 88 22.82 28.12 -26.16
N SER A 89 23.39 26.98 -26.57
CA SER A 89 24.79 26.87 -27.00
C SER A 89 25.07 27.36 -28.43
N ARG A 90 24.05 27.54 -29.28
CA ARG A 90 24.26 27.85 -30.71
C ARG A 90 23.77 29.26 -31.05
N PRO A 91 24.59 30.10 -31.73
CA PRO A 91 24.15 31.41 -32.19
C PRO A 91 22.99 31.25 -33.19
N ARG A 92 22.00 32.14 -33.12
CA ARG A 92 20.76 32.19 -33.93
C ARG A 92 21.01 32.44 -35.44
N SER A 93 21.99 31.80 -36.06
CA SER A 93 22.16 31.83 -37.51
C SER A 93 21.11 30.92 -38.13
N GLU A 94 20.03 31.53 -38.63
CA GLU A 94 19.02 31.00 -39.56
C GLU A 94 18.77 29.49 -39.46
N LEU A 95 17.99 29.08 -38.45
CA LEU A 95 17.46 27.71 -38.42
C LEU A 95 16.64 27.46 -39.68
N LYS A 96 17.12 26.53 -40.51
CA LYS A 96 16.39 26.00 -41.67
C LYS A 96 14.98 25.58 -41.22
N PRO A 97 13.91 25.92 -41.94
CA PRO A 97 12.52 25.69 -41.48
C PRO A 97 12.20 24.21 -41.19
N ALA A 98 12.91 23.28 -41.83
CA ALA A 98 12.82 21.84 -41.53
C ALA A 98 13.22 21.52 -40.08
N LEU A 99 14.20 22.24 -39.51
CA LEU A 99 14.72 22.01 -38.16
C LEU A 99 13.73 22.45 -37.07
N VAL A 100 12.91 23.46 -37.37
CA VAL A 100 11.86 23.97 -36.47
C VAL A 100 10.77 22.91 -36.25
N GLN A 101 10.43 22.13 -37.27
CA GLN A 101 9.45 21.05 -37.15
C GLN A 101 9.94 19.91 -36.25
N PHE A 102 11.20 19.47 -36.41
CA PHE A 102 11.81 18.49 -35.51
C PHE A 102 11.86 18.99 -34.07
N LEU A 103 12.10 20.28 -33.88
CA LEU A 103 12.07 20.94 -32.57
C LEU A 103 10.72 20.86 -31.90
N HIS A 104 9.68 21.25 -32.63
CA HIS A 104 8.33 21.30 -32.12
C HIS A 104 7.85 19.88 -31.76
N SER A 105 8.16 18.90 -32.63
CA SER A 105 7.86 17.49 -32.36
C SER A 105 8.62 16.95 -31.15
N GLY A 106 9.91 17.28 -31.02
CA GLY A 106 10.74 16.93 -29.87
C GLY A 106 10.15 17.46 -28.57
N TRP A 107 9.86 18.76 -28.52
CA TRP A 107 9.23 19.44 -27.36
C TRP A 107 7.87 18.85 -26.99
N CYS A 108 7.00 18.62 -27.96
CA CYS A 108 5.70 17.99 -27.71
C CYS A 108 5.86 16.59 -27.11
N SER A 109 6.77 15.76 -27.64
CA SER A 109 6.98 14.41 -27.10
C SER A 109 7.60 14.43 -25.69
N LEU A 110 8.48 15.40 -25.41
CA LEU A 110 9.12 15.58 -24.10
C LEU A 110 8.09 16.00 -23.05
N PHE A 111 7.20 16.92 -23.42
CA PHE A 111 6.07 17.31 -22.58
C PHE A 111 5.11 16.14 -22.33
N LEU A 112 4.80 15.35 -23.37
CA LEU A 112 3.92 14.19 -23.25
C LEU A 112 4.52 13.12 -22.32
N SER A 113 5.83 12.85 -22.45
CA SER A 113 6.55 11.91 -21.59
C SER A 113 6.52 12.37 -20.14
N MET A 114 6.72 13.67 -19.88
CA MET A 114 6.62 14.26 -18.55
C MET A 114 5.22 14.08 -17.96
N ALA A 115 4.18 14.40 -18.72
CA ALA A 115 2.78 14.25 -18.31
C ALA A 115 2.42 12.78 -18.01
N ALA A 116 2.92 11.85 -18.81
CA ALA A 116 2.77 10.41 -18.58
C ALA A 116 3.46 9.97 -17.28
N PHE A 117 4.64 10.53 -16.97
CA PHE A 117 5.35 10.23 -15.73
C PHE A 117 4.60 10.74 -14.49
N PHE A 118 4.06 11.95 -14.53
CA PHE A 118 3.21 12.46 -13.45
C PHE A 118 1.93 11.64 -13.28
N SER A 119 1.33 11.21 -14.40
CA SER A 119 0.17 10.34 -14.39
C SER A 119 0.49 8.97 -13.78
N LEU A 120 1.66 8.41 -14.07
CA LEU A 120 2.14 7.17 -13.46
C LEU A 120 2.27 7.29 -11.94
N VAL A 121 2.86 8.39 -11.43
CA VAL A 121 2.97 8.65 -10.00
C VAL A 121 1.58 8.82 -9.37
N ALA A 122 0.70 9.59 -10.01
CA ALA A 122 -0.68 9.79 -9.52
C ALA A 122 -1.45 8.45 -9.43
N VAL A 123 -1.33 7.59 -10.44
CA VAL A 123 -1.94 6.26 -10.44
C VAL A 123 -1.40 5.39 -9.31
N MET A 124 -0.08 5.40 -9.05
CA MET A 124 0.49 4.68 -7.91
C MET A 124 -0.08 5.16 -6.57
N VAL A 125 -0.16 6.48 -6.36
CA VAL A 125 -0.72 7.05 -5.12
C VAL A 125 -2.19 6.66 -4.94
N ILE A 126 -3.00 6.76 -6.00
CA ILE A 126 -4.42 6.39 -5.97
C ILE A 126 -4.58 4.90 -5.66
N ARG A 127 -3.80 4.03 -6.32
CA ARG A 127 -3.79 2.59 -6.08
C ARG A 127 -3.50 2.29 -4.60
N ASP A 128 -2.45 2.88 -4.06
CA ASP A 128 -2.01 2.61 -2.69
C ASP A 128 -3.03 3.16 -1.66
N TYR A 129 -3.64 4.31 -1.96
CA TYR A 129 -4.76 4.86 -1.18
C TYR A 129 -5.97 3.91 -1.17
N PHE A 130 -6.33 3.38 -2.35
CA PHE A 130 -7.45 2.43 -2.47
C PHE A 130 -7.18 1.15 -1.69
N VAL A 131 -5.97 0.60 -1.73
CA VAL A 131 -5.61 -0.61 -0.95
C VAL A 131 -5.72 -0.35 0.56
N ALA A 132 -5.24 0.82 1.00
CA ALA A 132 -5.33 1.19 2.42
C ALA A 132 -6.78 1.31 2.89
N GLU A 133 -7.67 1.91 2.08
CA GLU A 133 -9.06 2.14 2.45
C GLU A 133 -9.94 0.88 2.26
N ALA A 134 -9.79 0.17 1.14
CA ALA A 134 -10.67 -0.94 0.77
C ALA A 134 -10.30 -2.27 1.45
N VAL A 135 -9.01 -2.52 1.68
CA VAL A 135 -8.53 -3.80 2.23
C VAL A 135 -8.18 -3.69 3.71
N TRP A 136 -7.46 -2.64 4.10
CA TRP A 136 -6.86 -2.56 5.44
C TRP A 136 -7.81 -2.01 6.50
N ARG A 137 -8.54 -0.92 6.25
CA ARG A 137 -9.55 -0.40 7.20
C ARG A 137 -10.56 -1.47 7.68
N PRO A 138 -11.20 -2.26 6.80
CA PRO A 138 -12.16 -3.27 7.26
C PRO A 138 -11.49 -4.42 8.01
N LYS A 139 -10.26 -4.83 7.62
CA LYS A 139 -9.49 -5.87 8.34
C LYS A 139 -9.17 -5.46 9.78
N ILE A 140 -8.73 -4.22 9.99
CA ILE A 140 -8.44 -3.69 11.34
C ILE A 140 -9.73 -3.55 12.17
N ALA A 141 -10.85 -3.23 11.53
CA ALA A 141 -12.16 -3.12 12.18
C ALA A 141 -12.84 -4.48 12.45
N GLY A 142 -12.23 -5.61 12.05
CA GLY A 142 -12.82 -6.95 12.19
C GLY A 142 -14.08 -7.16 11.34
N LYS A 143 -14.29 -6.32 10.31
CA LYS A 143 -15.45 -6.39 9.40
C LYS A 143 -15.07 -7.12 8.11
N LYS A 144 -16.06 -7.73 7.47
CA LYS A 144 -15.88 -8.29 6.12
C LYS A 144 -15.41 -7.18 5.17
N PRO A 145 -14.51 -7.49 4.22
CA PRO A 145 -14.00 -6.50 3.27
C PRO A 145 -15.16 -5.84 2.51
N LEU A 146 -15.06 -4.53 2.30
CA LEU A 146 -16.08 -3.74 1.60
C LEU A 146 -16.17 -4.05 0.10
N VAL A 147 -15.13 -4.71 -0.46
CA VAL A 147 -15.02 -5.01 -1.88
C VAL A 147 -14.90 -6.51 -2.06
N ASP A 148 -15.66 -7.03 -3.01
CA ASP A 148 -15.66 -8.44 -3.39
C ASP A 148 -14.29 -8.84 -4.00
N ASP A 149 -13.78 -10.03 -3.67
CA ASP A 149 -12.40 -10.44 -3.99
C ASP A 149 -12.15 -10.45 -5.51
N VAL A 150 -13.19 -10.78 -6.29
CA VAL A 150 -13.15 -10.78 -7.76
C VAL A 150 -13.02 -9.37 -8.33
N TRP A 151 -13.77 -8.41 -7.76
CA TRP A 151 -13.72 -7.00 -8.19
C TRP A 151 -12.38 -6.38 -7.84
N PHE A 152 -11.87 -6.64 -6.64
CA PHE A 152 -10.56 -6.19 -6.21
C PHE A 152 -9.46 -6.69 -7.16
N ARG A 153 -9.49 -7.97 -7.54
CA ARG A 153 -8.52 -8.58 -8.46
C ARG A 153 -8.57 -7.97 -9.88
N ARG A 154 -9.77 -7.67 -10.39
CA ARG A 154 -9.93 -7.00 -11.69
C ARG A 154 -9.39 -5.57 -11.67
N LEU A 155 -9.73 -4.81 -10.63
CA LEU A 155 -9.31 -3.43 -10.47
C LEU A 155 -7.79 -3.33 -10.29
N TRP A 156 -7.20 -4.29 -9.57
CA TRP A 156 -5.75 -4.47 -9.47
C TRP A 156 -5.09 -4.74 -10.82
N ALA A 157 -5.64 -5.67 -11.61
CA ALA A 157 -5.13 -5.95 -12.95
C ALA A 157 -5.21 -4.72 -13.87
N CYS A 158 -6.28 -3.93 -13.79
CA CYS A 158 -6.40 -2.68 -14.55
C CYS A 158 -5.32 -1.67 -14.16
N PHE A 159 -5.00 -1.52 -12.87
CA PHE A 159 -3.93 -0.63 -12.42
C PHE A 159 -2.55 -1.07 -12.92
N GLU A 160 -2.22 -2.37 -12.80
CA GLU A 160 -0.96 -2.92 -13.31
C GLU A 160 -0.82 -2.72 -14.82
N VAL A 161 -1.86 -3.06 -15.59
CA VAL A 161 -1.86 -2.86 -17.04
C VAL A 161 -1.72 -1.38 -17.40
N SER A 162 -2.40 -0.48 -16.68
CA SER A 162 -2.31 0.97 -16.92
C SER A 162 -0.90 1.49 -16.65
N LEU A 163 -0.24 1.03 -15.57
CA LEU A 163 1.13 1.41 -15.24
C LEU A 163 2.11 0.96 -16.33
N VAL A 164 1.98 -0.28 -16.80
CA VAL A 164 2.83 -0.80 -17.88
C VAL A 164 2.63 -0.03 -19.18
N ILE A 165 1.38 0.25 -19.56
CA ILE A 165 1.09 1.03 -20.77
C ILE A 165 1.65 2.45 -20.66
N LEU A 166 1.44 3.15 -19.54
CA LEU A 166 1.97 4.49 -19.29
C LEU A 166 3.51 4.50 -19.33
N PHE A 167 4.15 3.47 -18.77
CA PHE A 167 5.60 3.34 -18.78
C PHE A 167 6.15 3.12 -20.19
N ILE A 168 5.57 2.22 -20.97
CA ILE A 168 5.98 1.96 -22.36
C ILE A 168 5.76 3.21 -23.21
N LEU A 169 4.60 3.85 -23.09
CA LEU A 169 4.26 5.04 -23.85
C LEU A 169 5.15 6.23 -23.48
N GLY A 170 5.42 6.43 -22.19
CA GLY A 170 6.35 7.45 -21.69
C GLY A 170 7.79 7.21 -22.16
N SER A 171 8.24 5.96 -22.18
CA SER A 171 9.59 5.59 -22.66
C SER A 171 9.73 5.74 -24.17
N ALA A 172 8.72 5.31 -24.93
CA ALA A 172 8.71 5.41 -26.39
C ALA A 172 8.68 6.88 -26.85
N THR A 173 7.84 7.71 -26.21
CA THR A 173 7.78 9.15 -26.50
C THR A 173 9.08 9.87 -26.15
N LEU A 174 9.73 9.51 -25.04
CA LEU A 174 11.05 10.03 -24.67
C LEU A 174 12.12 9.64 -25.70
N GLY A 175 12.16 8.38 -26.12
CA GLY A 175 13.08 7.90 -27.16
C GLY A 175 12.88 8.60 -28.50
N TYR A 176 11.62 8.79 -28.91
CA TYR A 176 11.27 9.52 -30.13
C TYR A 176 11.70 11.00 -30.06
N GLY A 177 11.49 11.65 -28.91
CA GLY A 177 11.93 13.02 -28.68
C GLY A 177 13.45 13.19 -28.78
N LEU A 178 14.20 12.30 -28.10
CA LEU A 178 15.66 12.27 -28.15
C LEU A 178 16.18 12.02 -29.57
N TYR A 179 15.57 11.09 -30.31
CA TYR A 179 15.95 10.82 -31.69
C TYR A 179 15.81 12.07 -32.57
N ASN A 180 14.67 12.77 -32.49
CA ASN A 180 14.44 13.98 -33.27
C ASN A 180 15.41 15.12 -32.90
N ILE A 181 15.72 15.27 -31.61
CA ILE A 181 16.70 16.27 -31.15
C ILE A 181 18.11 15.90 -31.65
N MET A 182 18.48 14.62 -31.63
CA MET A 182 19.79 14.17 -32.08
C MET A 182 19.96 14.31 -33.60
N GLU A 183 18.94 13.98 -34.40
CA GLU A 183 18.94 14.23 -35.85
C GLU A 183 19.02 15.73 -36.16
N ALA A 184 18.27 16.56 -35.44
CA ALA A 184 18.38 18.01 -35.56
C ALA A 184 19.79 18.51 -35.21
N ALA A 185 20.42 17.94 -34.18
CA ALA A 185 21.79 18.29 -33.80
C ALA A 185 22.83 17.85 -34.85
N ARG A 186 22.68 16.67 -35.46
CA ARG A 186 23.55 16.19 -36.55
C ARG A 186 23.45 17.07 -37.78
N ALA A 187 22.23 17.42 -38.19
CA ALA A 187 21.97 18.31 -39.32
C ALA A 187 22.52 19.74 -39.11
N LEU A 188 22.86 20.10 -37.88
CA LEU A 188 23.48 21.37 -37.50
C LEU A 188 25.02 21.33 -37.49
N VAL A 189 25.63 20.14 -37.41
CA VAL A 189 27.09 19.95 -37.41
C VAL A 189 27.62 19.70 -38.82
N ALA A 190 26.81 19.06 -39.68
CA ALA A 190 27.11 18.85 -41.10
C ALA A 190 26.90 20.13 -41.91
#